data_AF-A0A7J8JXA9-F1
#
_entry.id   AF-A0A7J8JXA9-F1
#
_cell.length_a   1.000
_cell.length_b   1.000
_cell.length_c   1.000
_cell.angle_alpha   90.00
_cell.angle_beta   90.00
_cell.angle_gamma   90.00
#
_symmetry.space_group_name_H-M   'P 1'
#
loop_
_entity.id
_entity.type
_entity.pdbx_description
1 polymer ?
#
loop_
_entity_poly.entity_id
_entity_poly.type
_entity_poly.pdbx_seq_one_letter_code
_entity_poly.pdbx_strand_id
1 'polypeptide(L)'
;MATCAVEVIGLQEDEESAQMIQDFNNEGYPRRREPSLYKNTGENARIVRVKVIAGIGLAKKDILGSSDPYVKVTLYDPMNGVLTSVQTKTIKKTLNPKWNEEILFRSL
;
A
#
# COMPACT_ATOMS: atom_id res chain seq x y z
N MET A 1 -24.71 -8.03 -9.70
CA MET A 1 -23.26 -8.24 -9.49
C MET A 1 -22.79 -7.18 -8.52
N ALA A 2 -22.04 -7.56 -7.48
CA ALA A 2 -21.41 -6.61 -6.55
C ALA A 2 -20.12 -6.07 -7.18
N THR A 3 -19.90 -4.76 -7.12
CA THR A 3 -18.67 -4.15 -7.66
C THR A 3 -17.96 -3.38 -6.56
N CYS A 4 -16.66 -3.65 -6.37
CA CYS A 4 -15.79 -2.84 -5.52
C CYS A 4 -14.86 -2.03 -6.41
N ALA A 5 -14.72 -0.74 -6.13
CA ALA A 5 -13.76 0.13 -6.79
C ALA A 5 -12.52 0.30 -5.89
N VAL A 6 -11.39 -0.21 -6.37
CA VAL A 6 -10.07 -0.01 -5.76
C VAL A 6 -9.20 0.67 -6.80
N GLU A 7 -8.59 1.79 -6.45
CA GLU A 7 -7.65 2.51 -7.30
C GLU A 7 -6.23 2.32 -6.76
N VAL A 8 -5.33 1.79 -7.59
CA VAL A 8 -3.91 1.67 -7.25
C VAL A 8 -3.19 2.89 -7.80
N ILE A 9 -2.71 3.76 -6.91
CA ILE A 9 -2.07 5.03 -7.25
C ILE A 9 -0.56 4.81 -7.23
N GLY A 10 -0.06 4.08 -8.23
CA GLY A 10 1.36 4.02 -8.60
C GLY A 10 2.36 3.42 -7.60
N LEU A 11 3.57 3.19 -8.11
CA LEU A 11 4.78 2.95 -7.33
C LEU A 11 5.52 4.28 -7.20
N GLN A 12 5.63 4.82 -5.99
CA GLN A 12 6.48 5.98 -5.72
C GLN A 12 7.85 5.46 -5.27
N GLU A 13 8.88 5.71 -6.08
CA GLU A 13 10.26 5.61 -5.62
C GLU A 13 10.50 6.75 -4.62
N ASP A 14 11.19 6.44 -3.52
CA ASP A 14 11.52 7.42 -2.51
C ASP A 14 12.58 8.40 -3.06
N GLU A 15 12.20 9.67 -3.19
CA GLU A 15 13.08 10.72 -3.73
C GLU A 15 14.41 10.83 -2.97
N GLU A 16 14.45 10.45 -1.69
CA GLU A 16 15.68 10.44 -0.87
C GLU A 16 16.71 9.40 -1.32
N SER A 17 16.26 8.20 -1.74
CA SER A 17 17.18 7.17 -2.26
C SER A 17 17.66 7.53 -3.67
N ALA A 18 16.80 8.15 -4.49
CA ALA A 18 17.17 8.63 -5.81
C ALA A 18 18.27 9.72 -5.75
N GLN A 19 18.17 10.66 -4.81
CA GLN A 19 19.19 11.69 -4.61
C GLN A 19 20.55 11.10 -4.21
N MET A 20 20.57 10.10 -3.32
CA MET A 20 21.82 9.45 -2.90
C MET A 20 22.50 8.67 -4.03
N ILE A 21 21.74 7.97 -4.88
CA ILE A 21 22.28 7.26 -6.06
C ILE A 21 22.85 8.26 -7.06
N GLN A 22 22.17 9.39 -7.28
CA GLN A 22 22.67 10.46 -8.16
C GLN A 22 23.96 11.07 -7.62
N ASP A 23 24.04 11.36 -6.32
CA ASP A 23 25.24 11.94 -5.70
C ASP A 23 26.42 10.96 -5.72
N PHE A 24 26.18 9.65 -5.54
CA PHE A 24 27.21 8.62 -5.66
C PHE A 24 27.77 8.53 -7.09
N ASN A 25 26.89 8.50 -8.09
CA ASN A 25 27.29 8.41 -9.50
C ASN A 25 28.01 9.68 -9.99
N ASN A 26 27.68 10.84 -9.41
CA ASN A 26 28.22 12.11 -9.83
C ASN A 26 29.54 12.50 -9.13
N GLU A 27 29.72 12.22 -7.83
CA GLU A 27 30.82 12.88 -7.09
C GLU A 27 31.65 12.00 -6.13
N GLY A 28 31.35 10.71 -5.92
CA GLY A 28 32.20 9.85 -5.07
C GLY A 28 32.36 10.36 -3.63
N TYR A 29 31.35 10.08 -2.80
CA TYR A 29 31.09 10.54 -1.42
C TYR A 29 32.30 10.96 -0.52
N PRO A 30 32.20 12.08 0.25
CA PRO A 30 33.21 12.48 1.23
C PRO A 30 33.22 11.59 2.50
N ARG A 31 34.41 11.03 2.80
CA ARG A 31 34.72 10.04 3.85
C ARG A 31 34.69 10.55 5.30
N ARG A 32 33.63 11.21 5.81
CA ARG A 32 33.70 11.76 7.19
C ARG A 32 32.50 11.68 8.14
N ARG A 33 31.54 10.79 7.91
CA ARG A 33 30.64 10.30 8.98
C ARG A 33 30.48 8.79 8.84
N GLU A 34 30.54 8.06 9.96
CA GLU A 34 30.53 6.59 9.98
C GLU A 34 29.33 6.01 9.20
N PRO A 35 29.56 5.23 8.13
CA PRO A 35 28.51 4.63 7.30
C PRO A 35 27.65 3.56 7.99
N SER A 36 27.91 3.22 9.25
CA SER A 36 27.34 2.06 9.94
C SER A 36 25.88 2.24 10.38
N LEU A 37 25.33 3.46 10.29
CA LEU A 37 23.92 3.74 10.64
C LEU A 37 22.98 3.62 9.43
N TYR A 38 23.49 3.73 8.20
CA TYR A 38 22.77 3.36 6.99
C TYR A 38 22.92 1.85 6.79
N LYS A 39 22.41 1.08 7.75
CA LYS A 39 22.35 -0.38 7.63
C LYS A 39 21.48 -0.72 6.44
N ASN A 40 22.12 -1.15 5.35
CA ASN A 40 21.65 -2.15 4.39
C ASN A 40 20.13 -2.21 4.19
N THR A 41 19.58 -1.18 3.54
CA THR A 41 18.50 -1.39 2.58
C THR A 41 18.97 -0.79 1.27
N GLY A 42 19.98 -1.43 0.66
CA GLY A 42 20.35 -1.24 -0.75
C GLY A 42 19.33 -1.85 -1.71
N GLU A 43 18.12 -2.15 -1.23
CA GLU A 43 16.98 -2.53 -2.04
C GLU A 43 16.13 -1.28 -2.19
N ASN A 44 15.94 -0.83 -3.43
CA ASN A 44 15.13 0.33 -3.78
C ASN A 44 13.73 0.16 -3.18
N ALA A 45 13.48 0.72 -2.00
CA ALA A 45 12.22 0.50 -1.29
C ALA A 45 11.10 1.23 -2.03
N ARG A 46 10.21 0.47 -2.67
CA ARG A 46 9.10 1.03 -3.45
C ARG A 46 7.88 1.21 -2.57
N ILE A 47 7.25 2.38 -2.64
CA ILE A 47 5.97 2.61 -1.96
C ILE A 47 4.85 2.35 -2.94
N VAL A 48 3.97 1.40 -2.60
CA VAL A 48 2.69 1.18 -3.30
C VAL A 48 1.60 1.92 -2.53
N ARG A 49 0.90 2.85 -3.19
CA ARG A 49 -0.25 3.53 -2.61
C ARG A 49 -1.55 2.95 -3.18
N VAL A 50 -2.43 2.49 -2.30
CA VAL A 50 -3.74 1.94 -2.67
C VAL A 50 -4.83 2.80 -2.05
N LYS A 51 -5.72 3.34 -2.88
CA LYS A 51 -6.90 4.09 -2.45
C LYS A 51 -8.15 3.25 -2.62
N VAL A 52 -8.76 2.89 -1.51
CA VAL A 52 -10.04 2.18 -1.48
C VAL A 52 -11.16 3.21 -1.41
N ILE A 53 -11.88 3.38 -2.51
CA ILE A 53 -12.87 4.46 -2.65
C ILE A 53 -14.23 4.00 -2.13
N ALA A 54 -14.85 3.03 -2.81
CA ALA A 54 -16.23 2.64 -2.53
C ALA A 54 -16.58 1.23 -3.05
N GLY A 55 -17.66 0.67 -2.50
CA GLY A 55 -18.37 -0.49 -3.04
C GLY A 55 -19.76 -0.09 -3.52
N ILE A 56 -20.25 -0.74 -4.56
CA ILE A 56 -21.55 -0.46 -5.19
C ILE A 56 -22.32 -1.76 -5.35
N GLY A 57 -23.56 -1.79 -4.85
CA GLY A 57 -24.47 -2.92 -5.01
C GLY A 57 -23.94 -4.23 -4.43
N LEU A 58 -23.29 -4.17 -3.27
CA LEU A 58 -22.74 -5.36 -2.61
C LEU A 58 -23.84 -6.40 -2.31
N ALA A 59 -23.44 -7.67 -2.26
CA ALA A 59 -24.36 -8.76 -1.97
C ALA A 59 -24.89 -8.67 -0.53
N LYS A 60 -26.17 -8.98 -0.33
CA LYS A 60 -26.78 -9.03 0.99
C LYS A 60 -26.27 -10.27 1.73
N LYS A 61 -25.69 -10.06 2.92
CA LYS A 61 -25.25 -11.13 3.81
C LYS A 61 -26.13 -11.29 5.05
N ASP A 62 -26.76 -10.22 5.52
CA ASP A 62 -27.57 -10.24 6.74
C ASP A 62 -29.07 -10.36 6.45
N ILE A 63 -29.81 -10.96 7.39
CA ILE A 63 -31.26 -11.27 7.31
C ILE A 63 -32.10 -10.02 7.01
N LEU A 64 -31.65 -8.84 7.47
CA LEU A 64 -32.32 -7.55 7.23
C LEU A 64 -31.98 -6.92 5.87
N GLY A 65 -31.28 -7.64 4.99
CA GLY A 65 -30.96 -7.21 3.63
C GLY A 65 -29.90 -6.12 3.54
N SER A 66 -29.06 -5.97 4.57
CA SER A 66 -27.86 -5.12 4.57
C SER A 66 -26.61 -5.97 4.79
N SER A 67 -25.44 -5.33 4.86
CA SER A 67 -24.17 -5.97 5.19
C SER A 67 -23.28 -4.98 5.92
N ASP A 68 -22.24 -5.50 6.57
CA ASP A 68 -21.18 -4.72 7.21
C ASP A 68 -19.87 -4.83 6.40
N PRO A 69 -19.77 -4.21 5.21
CA PRO A 69 -18.64 -4.41 4.31
C PRO A 69 -17.34 -3.75 4.80
N TYR A 70 -16.23 -4.39 4.46
CA TYR A 70 -14.85 -3.89 4.54
C TYR A 70 -14.06 -4.42 3.34
N VAL A 71 -12.91 -3.81 3.04
CA VAL A 71 -11.94 -4.31 2.06
C VAL A 71 -10.67 -4.73 2.80
N LYS A 72 -10.16 -5.93 2.50
CA LYS A 72 -8.82 -6.36 2.90
C LYS A 72 -7.90 -6.29 1.69
N VAL A 73 -6.83 -5.51 1.81
CA VAL A 73 -5.79 -5.39 0.78
C VAL A 73 -4.57 -6.16 1.26
N THR A 74 -4.08 -7.08 0.43
CA THR A 74 -2.99 -7.98 0.75
C THR A 74 -1.84 -7.75 -0.23
N LEU A 75 -0.65 -7.48 0.31
CA LEU A 75 0.58 -7.48 -0.46
C LEU A 75 1.09 -8.93 -0.56
N TYR A 76 1.24 -9.41 -1.78
CA TYR A 76 1.65 -10.77 -2.09
C TYR A 76 2.92 -10.77 -2.93
N ASP A 77 3.90 -11.55 -2.48
CA ASP A 77 5.13 -11.88 -3.18
C ASP A 77 5.00 -13.32 -3.73
N PRO A 78 5.25 -13.57 -5.03
CA PRO A 78 5.14 -14.92 -5.61
C PRO A 78 6.06 -15.98 -4.98
N MET A 79 7.20 -15.58 -4.44
CA MET A 79 8.20 -16.46 -3.82
C MET A 79 7.96 -16.60 -2.31
N ASN A 80 7.62 -15.49 -1.63
CA ASN A 80 7.53 -15.42 -0.17
C ASN A 80 6.08 -15.51 0.36
N GLY A 81 5.09 -15.45 -0.51
CA GLY A 81 3.67 -15.50 -0.17
C GLY A 81 3.12 -14.16 0.33
N VAL A 82 2.19 -14.21 1.28
CA VAL A 82 1.59 -13.00 1.85
C VAL A 82 2.59 -12.28 2.73
N LEU A 83 3.02 -11.08 2.30
CA LEU A 83 3.93 -10.24 3.08
C LEU A 83 3.17 -9.48 4.17
N THR A 84 2.05 -8.86 3.81
CA THR A 84 1.21 -8.10 4.76
C THR A 84 -0.22 -7.95 4.27
N SER A 85 -1.14 -7.67 5.19
CA SER A 85 -2.54 -7.40 4.87
C SER A 85 -3.09 -6.30 5.75
N VAL A 86 -3.79 -5.33 5.14
CA VAL A 86 -4.43 -4.22 5.83
C VAL A 86 -5.91 -4.24 5.51
N GLN A 87 -6.75 -3.97 6.52
CA GLN A 87 -8.19 -3.91 6.35
C GLN A 87 -8.67 -2.47 6.51
N THR A 88 -9.61 -2.05 5.67
CA THR A 88 -10.34 -0.80 5.88
C THR A 88 -11.26 -0.90 7.09
N LYS A 89 -11.81 0.24 7.52
CA LYS A 89 -12.92 0.24 8.48
C LYS A 89 -14.11 -0.52 7.91
N THR A 90 -14.82 -1.20 8.80
CA THR A 90 -16.12 -1.78 8.50
C THR A 90 -17.17 -0.68 8.52
N ILE A 91 -17.91 -0.52 7.43
CA ILE A 91 -19.06 0.40 7.38
C ILE A 91 -20.31 -0.42 7.64
N LYS A 92 -21.11 -0.02 8.63
CA LYS A 92 -22.25 -0.82 9.09
C LYS A 92 -23.47 -0.67 8.18
N LYS A 93 -24.21 -1.77 8.01
CA LYS A 93 -25.55 -1.82 7.41
C LYS A 93 -25.68 -1.10 6.05
N THR A 94 -24.74 -1.34 5.14
CA THR A 94 -24.78 -0.74 3.79
C THR A 94 -24.33 -1.72 2.71
N LEU A 95 -24.95 -1.62 1.53
CA LEU A 95 -24.49 -2.29 0.31
C LEU A 95 -23.71 -1.34 -0.61
N ASN A 96 -23.58 -0.07 -0.23
CA ASN A 96 -22.88 0.98 -0.98
C ASN A 96 -21.89 1.74 -0.07
N PRO A 97 -20.89 1.05 0.51
CA PRO A 97 -19.92 1.69 1.39
C PRO A 97 -19.05 2.71 0.65
N LYS A 98 -18.67 3.79 1.34
CA LYS A 98 -17.64 4.76 0.92
C LYS A 98 -16.54 4.79 1.97
N TRP A 99 -15.41 4.17 1.68
CA TRP A 99 -14.28 4.13 2.60
C TRP A 99 -13.41 5.38 2.47
N ASN A 100 -13.01 5.74 1.24
CA ASN A 100 -12.03 6.78 0.98
C ASN A 100 -10.77 6.62 1.86
N GLU A 101 -10.34 5.37 2.04
CA GLU A 101 -9.18 5.02 2.86
C GLU A 101 -7.96 4.79 1.97
N GLU A 102 -6.82 5.27 2.43
CA GLU A 102 -5.54 5.09 1.75
C GLU A 102 -4.64 4.14 2.55
N ILE A 103 -4.09 3.15 1.86
CA ILE A 103 -3.23 2.12 2.43
C ILE A 103 -1.88 2.19 1.70
N LEU A 104 -0.81 2.31 2.47
CA LEU A 104 0.56 2.35 1.98
C LEU A 104 1.26 1.02 2.28
N PHE A 105 1.86 0.43 1.25
CA PHE A 105 2.75 -0.71 1.40
C PHE A 105 4.17 -0.32 1.06
N ARG A 106 5.12 -0.76 1.88
CA ARG A 106 6.55 -0.69 1.56
C ARG A 106 6.95 -2.05 1.00
N SER A 107 7.29 -2.09 -0.29
CA SER A 107 8.00 -3.23 -0.88
C SER A 107 9.48 -3.02 -0.61
N LEU A 108 10.10 -4.01 0.01
CA LEU A 108 11.55 -4.18 -0.04
C LEU A 108 11.88 -4.91 -1.34
#